data_AF-A0AAJ4ZRD4-F1
#
_entry.id   AF-A0AAJ4ZRD4-F1
#
_cell.length_a   1.000
_cell.length_b   1.000
_cell.length_c   1.000
_cell.angle_alpha   90.00
_cell.angle_beta   90.00
_cell.angle_gamma   90.00
#
_symmetry.space_group_name_H-M   'P 1'
#
loop_
_entity.id
_entity.type
_entity.pdbx_description
1 polymer ?
#
loop_
_entity_poly.entity_id
_entity_poly.type
_entity_poly.pdbx_seq_one_letter_code
_entity_poly.pdbx_strand_id
1 'polypeptide(L)'
;MAMKNKQMKKEISEKTFIFQHPGLESTLELRERAKDTNGNMSDKELYTEIMEHVVFVEVDNVPQKVNFTYFEENFESMKVFTEVMKEAIKFLFR
;
A
#
# COMPACT_ATOMS: atom_id res chain seq x y z
N MET A 1 -12.27 5.24 -17.95
CA MET A 1 -11.67 3.91 -18.16
C MET A 1 -11.44 3.31 -16.78
N ALA A 2 -12.07 2.19 -16.47
CA ALA A 2 -11.99 1.57 -15.14
C ALA A 2 -10.56 1.08 -14.89
N MET A 3 -9.85 1.66 -13.91
CA MET A 3 -8.53 1.20 -13.44
C MET A 3 -8.63 -0.12 -12.63
N LYS A 4 -9.65 -0.94 -12.91
CA LYS A 4 -9.88 -2.21 -12.22
C LYS A 4 -8.80 -3.18 -12.69
N ASN A 5 -7.99 -3.69 -11.76
CA ASN A 5 -6.87 -4.63 -12.00
C ASN A 5 -5.60 -4.07 -12.65
N LYS A 6 -5.33 -2.75 -12.56
CA LYS A 6 -3.97 -2.30 -12.83
C LYS A 6 -3.05 -2.75 -11.70
N GLN A 7 -1.98 -3.44 -12.08
CA GLN A 7 -0.87 -3.78 -11.20
C GLN A 7 0.38 -3.05 -11.68
N MET A 8 1.15 -2.51 -10.74
CA MET A 8 2.44 -1.91 -10.98
C MET A 8 3.47 -2.65 -10.14
N LYS A 9 4.48 -3.23 -10.78
CA LYS A 9 5.63 -3.80 -10.08
C LYS A 9 6.72 -2.75 -9.97
N LYS A 10 7.37 -2.64 -8.82
CA LYS A 10 8.51 -1.77 -8.61
C LYS A 10 9.50 -2.41 -7.65
N GLU A 11 10.75 -2.41 -8.06
CA GLU A 11 11.83 -2.86 -7.20
C GLU A 11 12.23 -1.72 -6.25
N ILE A 12 12.20 -1.98 -4.95
CA ILE A 12 12.59 -1.04 -3.90
C ILE A 12 13.44 -1.83 -2.90
N SER A 13 14.68 -1.38 -2.68
CA SER A 13 15.61 -2.00 -1.72
C SER A 13 15.78 -3.51 -1.94
N GLU A 14 16.04 -3.91 -3.19
CA GLU A 14 16.27 -5.31 -3.60
C GLU A 14 15.07 -6.26 -3.41
N LYS A 15 13.88 -5.70 -3.11
CA LYS A 15 12.62 -6.45 -3.10
C LYS A 15 11.68 -5.92 -4.17
N THR A 16 10.97 -6.83 -4.83
CA THR A 16 9.94 -6.45 -5.81
C THR A 16 8.61 -6.24 -5.10
N PHE A 17 8.13 -5.00 -5.09
CA PHE A 17 6.80 -4.66 -4.58
C PHE A 17 5.79 -4.61 -5.73
N ILE A 18 4.60 -5.12 -5.47
CA ILE A 18 3.47 -5.15 -6.40
C ILE A 18 2.39 -4.25 -5.81
N PHE A 19 2.07 -3.17 -6.51
CA PHE A 19 0.97 -2.27 -6.18
C PHE A 19 -0.24 -2.64 -7.02
N GLN A 20 -1.33 -3.04 -6.38
CA GLN A 20 -2.57 -3.43 -7.05
C GLN A 20 -3.67 -2.41 -6.75
N HIS A 21 -4.30 -1.87 -7.79
CA HIS A 21 -5.35 -0.87 -7.62
C HIS A 21 -6.66 -1.61 -7.27
N PRO A 22 -7.22 -1.42 -6.06
CA PRO A 22 -8.39 -2.17 -5.61
C PRO A 22 -9.67 -1.74 -6.36
N GLY A 23 -9.68 -0.52 -6.90
CA GLY A 23 -10.76 0.04 -7.72
C GLY A 23 -11.28 1.33 -7.12
N LEU A 24 -12.04 2.11 -7.88
CA LEU A 24 -12.56 3.42 -7.42
C LEU A 24 -13.41 3.30 -6.15
N GLU A 25 -14.28 2.29 -6.08
CA GLU A 25 -15.15 2.04 -4.93
C GLU A 25 -14.33 1.70 -3.68
N SER A 26 -13.42 0.72 -3.80
CA SER A 26 -12.55 0.33 -2.69
C SER A 26 -11.57 1.42 -2.27
N THR A 27 -11.10 2.29 -3.19
CA THR A 27 -10.28 3.46 -2.83
C THR A 27 -11.09 4.48 -2.02
N LEU A 28 -12.38 4.66 -2.32
CA LEU A 28 -13.27 5.50 -1.52
C LEU A 28 -13.53 4.87 -0.15
N GLU A 29 -13.76 3.55 -0.09
CA GLU A 29 -13.92 2.81 1.17
C GLU A 29 -12.67 2.88 2.05
N LEU A 30 -11.46 2.70 1.47
CA LEU A 30 -10.18 2.88 2.18
C LEU A 30 -10.10 4.26 2.83
N ARG A 31 -10.51 5.32 2.11
CA ARG A 31 -10.48 6.69 2.61
C ARG A 31 -11.53 6.92 3.69
N GLU A 32 -12.69 6.27 3.61
CA GLU A 32 -13.74 6.33 4.62
C GLU A 32 -13.32 5.60 5.90
N ARG A 33 -12.74 4.39 5.77
CA ARG A 33 -12.24 3.60 6.90
C ARG A 33 -11.04 4.24 7.60
N ALA A 34 -10.20 4.95 6.86
CA ALA A 34 -9.09 5.69 7.43
C ALA A 34 -9.50 6.91 8.27
N LYS A 35 -10.79 7.27 8.34
CA LYS A 35 -11.27 8.35 9.21
C LYS A 35 -11.53 7.81 10.63
N ASP A 36 -11.06 8.55 11.63
CA ASP A 36 -11.41 8.28 13.02
C ASP A 36 -12.86 8.68 13.34
N THR A 37 -13.30 8.39 14.56
CA THR A 37 -14.64 8.72 15.06
C THR A 37 -14.95 10.23 15.08
N ASN A 38 -13.94 11.09 14.96
CA ASN A 38 -14.06 12.55 14.87
C ASN A 38 -14.03 13.05 13.42
N GLY A 39 -13.96 12.15 12.43
CA GLY A 39 -13.87 12.49 11.02
C GLY A 39 -12.47 12.94 10.56
N ASN A 40 -11.45 12.81 11.42
CA ASN A 40 -10.08 13.12 11.06
C ASN A 40 -9.45 11.92 10.34
N MET A 41 -8.71 12.18 9.28
CA MET A 41 -7.96 11.14 8.60
C MET A 41 -6.78 10.71 9.48
N SER A 42 -6.74 9.43 9.86
CA SER A 42 -5.61 8.83 10.56
C SER A 42 -4.63 8.29 9.54
N ASP A 43 -3.46 8.91 9.42
CA ASP A 43 -2.39 8.43 8.54
C ASP A 43 -2.03 6.97 8.83
N LYS A 44 -2.07 6.57 10.11
CA LYS A 44 -1.78 5.19 10.52
C LYS A 44 -2.80 4.21 9.95
N GLU A 45 -4.09 4.51 10.07
CA GLU A 45 -5.18 3.66 9.54
C GLU A 45 -5.06 3.59 8.01
N LEU A 46 -4.90 4.75 7.36
CA LEU A 46 -4.70 4.83 5.91
C LEU A 46 -3.53 3.97 5.44
N TYR A 47 -2.39 4.06 6.13
CA TYR A 47 -1.20 3.29 5.78
C TYR A 47 -1.39 1.80 6.00
N THR A 48 -2.08 1.40 7.06
CA THR A 48 -2.44 0.00 7.33
C THR A 48 -3.27 -0.58 6.20
N GLU A 49 -4.34 0.12 5.86
CA GLU A 49 -5.32 -0.22 4.84
C GLU A 49 -4.68 -0.29 3.43
N ILE A 50 -3.78 0.65 3.10
CA ILE A 50 -3.00 0.63 1.86
C ILE A 50 -2.08 -0.60 1.81
N MET A 51 -1.36 -0.91 2.90
CA MET A 51 -0.49 -2.09 2.91
C MET A 51 -1.27 -3.41 2.80
N GLU A 52 -2.46 -3.49 3.38
CA GLU A 52 -3.24 -4.72 3.39
C GLU A 52 -3.94 -5.01 2.05
N HIS A 53 -4.37 -3.95 1.35
CA HIS A 53 -5.20 -4.06 0.16
C HIS A 53 -4.51 -3.67 -1.15
N VAL A 54 -3.42 -2.90 -1.08
CA VAL A 54 -2.81 -2.26 -2.26
C VAL A 54 -1.37 -2.71 -2.44
N VAL A 55 -0.61 -2.90 -1.37
CA VAL A 55 0.82 -3.25 -1.44
C VAL A 55 1.03 -4.74 -1.18
N PHE A 56 1.74 -5.39 -2.08
CA PHE A 56 2.21 -6.76 -1.92
C PHE A 56 3.71 -6.80 -2.17
N VAL A 57 4.40 -7.78 -1.61
CA VAL A 57 5.80 -8.06 -1.89
C VAL A 57 5.91 -9.39 -2.62
N GLU A 58 6.70 -9.45 -3.67
CA GLU A 58 6.98 -10.67 -4.41
C GLU A 58 8.15 -11.39 -3.74
N VAL A 59 7.86 -12.53 -3.11
CA VAL A 59 8.85 -13.43 -2.51
C VAL A 59 8.67 -14.77 -3.22
N ASP A 60 9.72 -15.24 -3.90
CA ASP A 60 9.70 -16.50 -4.67
C ASP A 60 8.58 -16.57 -5.72
N ASN A 61 8.33 -15.46 -6.44
CA ASN A 61 7.23 -15.30 -7.43
C ASN A 61 5.81 -15.41 -6.85
N VAL A 62 5.65 -15.35 -5.51
CA VAL A 62 4.34 -15.33 -4.86
C VAL A 62 4.10 -13.95 -4.25
N PRO A 63 2.97 -13.27 -4.57
CA PRO A 63 2.60 -12.03 -3.92
C PRO A 63 2.20 -12.30 -2.47
N GLN A 64 2.99 -11.79 -1.53
CA GLN A 64 2.71 -11.81 -0.10
C GLN A 64 2.22 -10.44 0.38
N LYS A 65 1.32 -10.44 1.34
CA LYS A 65 0.88 -9.22 2.01
C LYS A 65 2.01 -8.67 2.86
N VAL A 66 2.12 -7.35 2.92
CA VAL A 66 3.05 -6.66 3.82
C VAL A 66 2.29 -5.97 4.94
N ASN A 67 2.95 -5.80 6.07
CA ASN A 67 2.44 -5.07 7.23
C ASN A 67 3.61 -4.31 7.89
N PHE A 68 3.34 -3.50 8.91
CA PHE A 68 4.39 -2.77 9.62
C PHE A 68 5.49 -3.68 10.15
N THR A 69 5.13 -4.84 10.70
CA THR A 69 6.08 -5.84 11.22
C THR A 69 7.04 -6.33 10.13
N TYR A 70 6.54 -6.60 8.92
CA TYR A 70 7.37 -6.96 7.77
C TYR A 70 8.40 -5.87 7.50
N PHE A 71 7.99 -4.60 7.52
CA PHE A 71 8.92 -3.51 7.28
C PHE A 71 9.95 -3.35 8.39
N GLU A 72 9.55 -3.50 9.66
CA GLU A 72 10.45 -3.44 10.81
C GLU A 72 11.45 -4.61 10.84
N GLU A 73 11.04 -5.82 10.43
CA GLU A 73 11.90 -7.00 10.41
C GLU A 73 12.82 -7.07 9.18
N ASN A 74 12.38 -6.52 8.04
CA ASN A 74 13.11 -6.64 6.77
C ASN A 74 13.86 -5.38 6.35
N PHE A 75 13.56 -4.22 6.97
CA PHE A 75 14.22 -2.97 6.62
C PHE A 75 14.57 -2.18 7.90
N GLU A 76 15.84 -1.88 8.06
CA GLU A 76 16.33 -1.07 9.18
C GLU A 76 15.94 0.43 9.05
N SER A 77 15.41 0.85 7.90
CA SER A 77 15.14 2.25 7.60
C SER A 77 13.69 2.53 7.19
N MET A 78 13.08 3.49 7.88
CA MET A 78 11.76 4.07 7.55
C MET A 78 11.70 4.67 6.13
N LYS A 79 12.85 4.88 5.49
CA LYS A 79 12.95 5.38 4.12
C LYS A 79 12.26 4.45 3.11
N VAL A 80 12.47 3.13 3.24
CA VAL A 80 11.87 2.13 2.33
C VAL A 80 10.35 2.14 2.46
N PHE A 81 9.86 2.10 3.71
CA PHE A 81 8.44 2.22 4.00
C PHE A 81 7.84 3.47 3.37
N THR A 82 8.47 4.63 3.59
CA THR A 82 7.98 5.92 3.06
C THR A 82 7.94 5.94 1.54
N GLU A 83 8.93 5.36 0.85
CA GLU A 83 8.93 5.26 -0.61
C GLU A 83 7.83 4.35 -1.14
N VAL A 84 7.63 3.18 -0.52
CA VAL A 84 6.55 2.25 -0.86
C VAL A 84 5.19 2.93 -0.71
N MET A 85 4.96 3.60 0.42
CA MET A 85 3.69 4.28 0.69
C MET A 85 3.45 5.44 -0.28
N LYS A 86 4.49 6.22 -0.59
CA LYS A 86 4.40 7.33 -1.55
C LYS A 86 4.03 6.83 -2.95
N GLU A 87 4.64 5.73 -3.39
CA GLU A 87 4.31 5.13 -4.69
C GLU A 87 2.91 4.50 -4.69
N ALA A 88 2.49 3.85 -3.59
CA ALA A 88 1.15 3.31 -3.45
C ALA A 88 0.06 4.40 -3.53
N ILE A 89 0.23 5.49 -2.79
CA ILE A 89 -0.68 6.65 -2.82
C ILE A 89 -0.71 7.26 -4.22
N LYS A 90 0.46 7.47 -4.82
CA LYS A 90 0.56 7.98 -6.19
C LYS A 90 -0.12 7.04 -7.18
N PHE A 91 -0.11 5.73 -6.95
CA PHE A 91 -0.76 4.75 -7.80
C PHE A 91 -2.29 4.74 -7.60
N LEU A 92 -2.78 4.98 -6.38
CA LEU A 92 -4.21 5.04 -6.05
C LEU A 92 -4.91 6.32 -6.54
N PHE A 93 -4.21 7.45 -6.53
CA PHE A 93 -4.79 8.77 -6.81
C PHE A 93 -4.43 9.35 -8.20
N ARG A 94 -3.79 8.57 -9.07
CA ARG A 94 -3.36 9.00 -10.42
C ARG A 94 -4.15 8.30 -11.51
#